data_AF-D2MMM8-F1
#
_entry.id   AF-D2MMM8-F1
#
_cell.length_a   1.000
_cell.length_b   1.000
_cell.length_c   1.000
_cell.angle_alpha   90.00
_cell.angle_beta   90.00
_cell.angle_gamma   90.00
#
_symmetry.space_group_name_H-M   'P 1'
#
loop_
_entity.id
_entity.type
_entity.pdbx_description
1 polymer ?
#
loop_
_entity_poly.entity_id
_entity_poly.type
_entity_poly.pdbx_seq_one_letter_code
_entity_poly.pdbx_strand_id
1 'polypeptide(L)'
;MANTARSPIAGHNIYLNEHNQKVLFDPITKTGYLIRETEAQKFTLYHNRWILALAIGILVYSFTDKIPLSILTSFLYGAIQEYRYRKVWLPGLTQYPNFKPKNKVAFIQGLIQQNKIWDCLVLGIAFLTFGILFVINGIQKHNGPILIGFEVIVMIATSWKAIQYFIAFYKLLKLKKKH
;
A
#
# COMPACT_ATOMS: atom_id res chain seq x y z
N MET A 1 -16.03 4.63 -30.15
CA MET A 1 -14.74 4.03 -29.75
C MET A 1 -14.48 4.41 -28.29
N ALA A 2 -14.83 3.52 -27.35
CA ALA A 2 -14.69 3.80 -25.92
C ALA A 2 -13.23 3.64 -25.51
N ASN A 3 -12.62 4.74 -25.09
CA ASN A 3 -11.26 4.79 -24.54
C ASN A 3 -11.28 3.98 -23.23
N THR A 4 -10.92 2.70 -23.28
CA THR A 4 -10.94 1.82 -22.11
C THR A 4 -9.89 2.30 -21.12
N ALA A 5 -10.35 3.04 -20.12
CA ALA A 5 -9.61 3.62 -19.01
C ALA A 5 -8.51 2.67 -18.51
N ARG A 6 -7.26 3.01 -18.82
CA ARG A 6 -6.08 2.34 -18.28
C ARG A 6 -5.95 2.76 -16.82
N SER A 7 -6.63 2.04 -15.94
CA SER A 7 -6.65 2.38 -14.52
C SER A 7 -5.22 2.57 -13.97
N PRO A 8 -4.87 3.76 -13.42
CA PRO A 8 -3.55 4.07 -12.90
C PRO A 8 -3.37 3.46 -11.51
N ILE A 9 -3.64 2.16 -11.36
CA ILE A 9 -3.46 1.45 -10.08
C ILE A 9 -2.13 0.71 -10.03
N ALA A 10 -1.55 0.67 -8.83
CA ALA A 10 -0.29 0.03 -8.50
C ALA A 10 -0.45 -0.62 -7.13
N GLY A 11 0.04 -1.84 -6.99
CA GLY A 11 -0.21 -2.70 -5.84
C GLY A 11 0.23 -4.12 -6.13
N HIS A 12 0.24 -4.96 -5.09
CA HIS A 12 0.52 -6.38 -5.21
C HIS A 12 -0.65 -7.11 -5.87
N ASN A 13 -0.36 -8.24 -6.53
CA ASN A 13 -1.35 -9.08 -7.20
C ASN A 13 -2.19 -8.37 -8.27
N ILE A 14 -1.63 -7.33 -8.89
CA ILE A 14 -2.22 -6.70 -10.08
C ILE A 14 -1.68 -7.40 -11.32
N TYR A 15 -2.61 -7.82 -12.17
CA TYR A 15 -2.35 -8.50 -13.43
C TYR A 15 -3.04 -7.77 -14.59
N LEU A 16 -2.61 -8.06 -15.82
CA LEU A 16 -3.31 -7.63 -17.02
C LEU A 16 -4.21 -8.75 -17.53
N ASN A 17 -5.45 -8.41 -17.89
CA ASN A 17 -6.37 -9.30 -18.60
C ASN A 17 -6.05 -9.34 -20.10
N GLU A 18 -6.70 -10.22 -20.87
CA GLU A 18 -6.55 -10.35 -22.33
C GLU A 18 -6.86 -9.05 -23.09
N HIS A 19 -7.71 -8.20 -22.52
CA HIS A 19 -8.01 -6.85 -23.02
C HIS A 19 -7.05 -5.76 -22.51
N ASN A 20 -5.89 -6.13 -21.95
CA ASN A 20 -4.89 -5.21 -21.39
C ASN A 20 -5.40 -4.31 -20.25
N GLN A 21 -6.45 -4.74 -19.55
CA GLN A 21 -7.02 -4.06 -18.40
C GLN A 21 -6.40 -4.57 -17.09
N LYS A 22 -6.22 -3.68 -16.11
CA LYS A 22 -5.67 -4.06 -14.80
C LYS A 22 -6.73 -4.74 -13.92
N VAL A 23 -6.39 -5.94 -13.47
CA VAL A 23 -7.24 -6.81 -12.67
C VAL A 23 -6.51 -7.18 -11.39
N LEU A 24 -7.19 -7.01 -10.26
CA LEU A 24 -6.72 -7.50 -8.96
C LEU A 24 -7.07 -8.97 -8.83
N PHE A 25 -6.08 -9.81 -8.61
CA PHE A 25 -6.29 -11.23 -8.37
C PHE A 25 -6.42 -11.51 -6.87
N ASP A 26 -7.52 -12.17 -6.48
CA ASP A 26 -7.67 -12.76 -5.14
C ASP A 26 -7.23 -14.24 -5.19
N PRO A 27 -6.12 -14.62 -4.52
CA PRO A 27 -5.66 -16.00 -4.49
C PRO A 27 -6.60 -16.95 -3.74
N ILE A 28 -7.45 -16.45 -2.84
CA ILE A 28 -8.37 -17.27 -2.03
C ILE A 28 -9.54 -17.71 -2.90
N THR A 29 -10.19 -16.77 -3.58
CA THR A 29 -11.37 -17.06 -4.43
C THR A 29 -10.99 -17.39 -5.87
N LYS A 30 -9.71 -17.27 -6.24
CA LYS A 30 -9.19 -17.40 -7.62
C LYS A 30 -9.96 -16.52 -8.62
N THR A 31 -10.39 -15.36 -8.17
CA THR A 31 -11.21 -14.42 -8.94
C THR A 31 -10.37 -13.18 -9.27
N GLY A 32 -10.47 -12.71 -10.51
CA GLY A 32 -9.95 -11.41 -10.92
C GLY A 32 -11.03 -10.33 -10.77
N TYR A 33 -10.69 -9.19 -10.18
CA TYR A 33 -11.59 -8.05 -10.04
C TYR A 33 -11.07 -6.88 -10.89
N LEU A 34 -11.90 -6.37 -11.81
CA LEU A 34 -11.56 -5.20 -12.61
C LEU A 34 -11.63 -3.94 -11.74
N ILE A 35 -10.53 -3.20 -11.67
CA ILE A 35 -10.50 -1.94 -10.93
C ILE A 35 -10.55 -0.78 -11.90
N ARG A 36 -11.67 -0.06 -11.87
CA ARG A 36 -11.86 1.19 -12.62
C ARG A 36 -11.19 2.36 -11.90
N GLU A 37 -10.94 3.45 -12.62
CA GLU A 37 -10.31 4.66 -12.08
C GLU A 37 -11.10 5.27 -10.92
N THR A 38 -12.43 5.24 -10.99
CA THR A 38 -13.34 5.73 -9.94
C THR A 38 -13.16 4.98 -8.61
N GLU A 39 -12.69 3.74 -8.66
CA GLU A 39 -12.49 2.88 -7.50
C GLU A 39 -11.02 2.80 -7.05
N ALA A 40 -10.11 3.53 -7.73
CA ALA A 40 -8.68 3.51 -7.44
C ALA A 40 -8.33 3.97 -6.02
N GLN A 41 -9.03 4.99 -5.50
CA GLN A 41 -8.81 5.49 -4.14
C GLN A 41 -9.20 4.44 -3.08
N LYS A 42 -10.35 3.80 -3.24
CA LYS A 42 -10.81 2.72 -2.36
C LYS A 42 -9.87 1.51 -2.45
N PHE A 43 -9.40 1.19 -3.67
CA PHE A 43 -8.41 0.15 -3.86
C PHE A 43 -7.13 0.41 -3.05
N THR A 44 -6.56 1.62 -3.11
CA THR A 44 -5.35 1.95 -2.33
C THR A 44 -5.56 1.76 -0.84
N LEU A 45 -6.71 2.17 -0.30
CA LEU A 45 -7.03 2.00 1.12
C LEU A 45 -7.17 0.52 1.50
N TYR A 46 -7.97 -0.24 0.77
CA TYR A 46 -8.20 -1.65 1.06
C TYR A 46 -6.97 -2.52 0.80
N HIS A 47 -6.15 -2.18 -0.19
CA HIS A 47 -4.92 -2.90 -0.46
C HIS A 47 -3.91 -2.74 0.68
N ASN A 48 -3.88 -1.57 1.31
CA ASN A 48 -3.00 -1.26 2.44
C ASN A 48 -3.67 -1.44 3.82
N ARG A 49 -4.85 -2.08 3.90
CA ARG A 49 -5.66 -2.15 5.13
C ARG A 49 -4.91 -2.65 6.37
N TRP A 50 -4.09 -3.69 6.22
CA TRP A 50 -3.31 -4.25 7.34
C TRP A 50 -2.13 -3.36 7.72
N ILE A 51 -1.52 -2.66 6.75
CA ILE A 51 -0.47 -1.67 7.01
C ILE A 51 -1.07 -0.47 7.77
N LEU A 52 -2.26 -0.02 7.37
CA LEU A 52 -3.00 1.03 8.07
C LEU A 52 -3.41 0.60 9.48
N ALA A 53 -3.86 -0.65 9.66
CA ALA A 53 -4.17 -1.21 10.98
C ALA A 53 -2.94 -1.18 11.91
N LEU A 54 -1.79 -1.65 11.41
CA LEU A 54 -0.53 -1.61 12.15
C LEU A 54 -0.11 -0.17 12.49
N ALA A 55 -0.22 0.76 11.54
CA ALA A 55 0.08 2.17 11.78
C ALA A 55 -0.78 2.77 12.90
N ILE A 56 -2.09 2.46 12.92
CA ILE A 56 -3.00 2.88 14.00
C ILE A 56 -2.57 2.27 15.33
N GLY A 57 -2.24 0.98 15.37
CA GLY A 57 -1.72 0.34 16.59
C GLY A 57 -0.47 1.04 17.12
N ILE A 58 0.51 1.29 16.25
CA ILE A 58 1.75 1.99 16.62
C ILE A 58 1.45 3.39 17.16
N LEU A 59 0.55 4.13 16.52
CA LEU A 59 0.13 5.45 17.01
C LEU A 59 -0.54 5.37 18.39
N VAL A 60 -1.45 4.42 18.60
CA VAL A 60 -2.11 4.24 19.90
C VAL A 60 -1.09 3.87 20.98
N TYR A 61 -0.12 3.01 20.68
CA TYR A 61 0.99 2.72 21.60
C TYR A 61 1.80 3.97 21.90
N SER A 62 2.08 4.79 20.88
CA SER A 62 2.81 6.04 21.03
C SER A 62 2.16 7.00 22.03
N PHE A 63 0.83 7.04 22.12
CA PHE A 63 0.11 7.93 23.04
C PHE A 63 -0.25 7.33 24.40
N THR A 64 -0.40 6.00 24.48
CA THR A 64 -0.98 5.37 25.67
C THR A 64 0.00 4.49 26.44
N ASP A 65 1.12 4.10 25.83
CA ASP A 65 2.09 3.12 26.35
C ASP A 65 1.48 1.75 26.73
N LYS A 66 0.21 1.53 26.38
CA LYS A 66 -0.53 0.30 26.68
C LYS A 66 -0.48 -0.65 25.49
N ILE A 67 0.43 -1.62 25.56
CA ILE A 67 0.56 -2.68 24.56
C ILE A 67 -0.78 -3.41 24.29
N PRO A 68 -1.57 -3.83 25.30
CA PRO A 68 -2.83 -4.54 25.04
C PRO A 68 -3.84 -3.69 24.27
N LEU A 69 -3.91 -2.39 24.57
CA LEU A 69 -4.82 -1.46 23.90
C LEU A 69 -4.41 -1.21 22.44
N SER A 70 -3.11 -1.04 22.19
CA SER A 70 -2.55 -0.91 20.84
C SER A 70 -2.85 -2.14 19.96
N ILE A 71 -2.62 -3.34 20.49
CA ILE A 71 -2.90 -4.59 19.76
C ILE A 71 -4.40 -4.72 19.49
N LEU A 72 -5.24 -4.48 20.49
CA LEU A 72 -6.70 -4.59 20.35
C LEU A 72 -7.25 -3.60 19.30
N THR A 73 -6.82 -2.34 19.35
CA THR A 73 -7.26 -1.30 18.39
C THR A 73 -6.81 -1.61 16.96
N SER A 74 -5.55 -2.02 16.77
CA SER A 74 -5.03 -2.47 15.46
C SER A 74 -5.83 -3.64 14.91
N PHE A 75 -6.05 -4.68 15.71
CA PHE A 75 -6.80 -5.87 15.29
C PHE A 75 -8.25 -5.54 14.95
N LEU A 76 -8.95 -4.77 15.79
CA LEU A 76 -10.33 -4.35 15.55
C LEU A 76 -10.45 -3.55 14.25
N TYR A 77 -9.56 -2.58 14.03
CA TYR A 77 -9.56 -1.81 12.79
C TYR A 77 -9.29 -2.70 11.57
N GLY A 78 -8.29 -3.57 11.64
CA GLY A 78 -7.94 -4.52 10.58
C GLY A 78 -9.11 -5.45 10.23
N ALA A 79 -9.77 -6.02 11.24
CA ALA A 79 -10.92 -6.90 11.07
C ALA A 79 -12.12 -6.19 10.42
N ILE A 80 -12.43 -4.96 10.85
CA ILE A 80 -13.51 -4.15 10.25
C ILE A 80 -13.20 -3.86 8.76
N GLN A 81 -11.95 -3.49 8.45
CA GLN A 81 -11.56 -3.22 7.07
C GLN A 81 -11.52 -4.48 6.21
N GLU A 82 -11.07 -5.62 6.74
CA GLU A 82 -11.10 -6.92 6.07
C GLU A 82 -12.55 -7.33 5.75
N TYR A 83 -13.48 -7.15 6.70
CA TYR A 83 -14.89 -7.40 6.49
C TYR A 83 -15.47 -6.53 5.37
N ARG A 84 -15.25 -5.20 5.44
CA ARG A 84 -15.71 -4.26 4.40
C ARG A 84 -15.10 -4.58 3.04
N TYR A 85 -13.81 -4.93 3.00
CA TYR A 85 -13.12 -5.32 1.78
C TYR A 85 -13.78 -6.55 1.12
N ARG A 86 -13.98 -7.62 1.88
CA ARG A 86 -14.49 -8.90 1.34
C ARG A 86 -15.98 -8.91 1.07
N LYS A 87 -16.78 -8.29 1.94
CA LYS A 87 -18.25 -8.40 1.90
C LYS A 87 -18.94 -7.24 1.20
N VAL A 88 -18.32 -6.06 1.18
CA VAL A 88 -18.95 -4.85 0.62
C VAL A 88 -18.28 -4.44 -0.69
N TRP A 89 -16.96 -4.30 -0.69
CA TRP A 89 -16.26 -3.69 -1.82
C TRP A 89 -15.96 -4.67 -2.97
N LEU A 90 -15.34 -5.82 -2.68
CA LEU A 90 -15.00 -6.81 -3.71
C LEU A 90 -16.22 -7.29 -4.54
N PRO A 91 -17.38 -7.60 -3.94
CA PRO A 91 -18.54 -8.06 -4.71
C PRO A 91 -19.11 -7.00 -5.65
N GLY A 92 -18.90 -5.71 -5.34
CA GLY A 92 -19.35 -4.59 -6.16
C GLY A 92 -18.49 -4.31 -7.41
N LEU A 93 -17.36 -4.99 -7.56
CA LEU A 93 -16.49 -4.88 -8.73
C LEU A 93 -16.87 -5.89 -9.80
N THR A 94 -16.48 -5.62 -11.06
CA THR A 94 -16.66 -6.58 -12.15
C THR A 94 -15.73 -7.78 -11.94
N GLN A 95 -16.30 -8.98 -11.91
CA GLN A 95 -15.61 -10.21 -11.53
C GLN A 95 -15.29 -11.08 -12.75
N TYR A 96 -14.10 -11.67 -12.74
CA TYR A 96 -13.62 -12.67 -13.68
C TYR A 96 -13.31 -13.96 -12.91
N PRO A 97 -14.26 -14.91 -12.82
CA PRO A 97 -14.01 -16.18 -12.14
C PRO A 97 -12.94 -17.00 -12.86
N ASN A 98 -12.16 -17.80 -12.11
CA ASN A 98 -11.07 -18.64 -12.62
C ASN A 98 -10.00 -17.88 -13.42
N PHE A 99 -9.68 -16.66 -12.98
CA PHE A 99 -8.68 -15.83 -13.64
C PHE A 99 -7.28 -16.48 -13.53
N LYS A 100 -6.60 -16.68 -14.66
CA LYS A 100 -5.24 -17.21 -14.70
C LYS A 100 -4.23 -16.04 -14.73
N PRO A 101 -3.47 -15.81 -13.65
CA PRO A 101 -2.49 -14.73 -13.61
C PRO A 101 -1.32 -15.01 -14.58
N LYS A 102 -1.27 -14.30 -15.72
CA LYS A 102 -0.16 -14.40 -16.69
C LYS A 102 0.85 -13.26 -16.56
N ASN A 103 0.37 -12.00 -16.53
CA ASN A 103 1.22 -10.82 -16.62
C ASN A 103 1.21 -10.01 -15.32
N LYS A 104 2.20 -10.22 -14.44
CA LYS A 104 2.32 -9.47 -13.18
C LYS A 104 2.88 -8.07 -13.42
N VAL A 105 2.22 -7.04 -12.92
CA VAL A 105 2.72 -5.65 -12.99
C VAL A 105 3.73 -5.43 -11.86
N ALA A 106 4.96 -5.04 -12.20
CA ALA A 106 5.98 -4.70 -11.20
C ALA A 106 5.61 -3.39 -10.46
N PHE A 107 5.90 -3.31 -9.17
CA PHE A 107 5.49 -2.18 -8.31
C PHE A 107 5.94 -0.80 -8.86
N ILE A 108 7.21 -0.67 -9.25
CA ILE A 108 7.76 0.58 -9.84
C ILE A 108 7.08 0.90 -11.19
N GLN A 109 6.77 -0.11 -12.01
CA GLN A 109 6.05 0.10 -13.27
C GLN A 109 4.61 0.56 -13.01
N GLY A 110 3.96 -0.01 -11.98
CA GLY A 110 2.67 0.44 -11.51
C GLY A 110 2.70 1.91 -11.07
N LEU A 111 3.69 2.31 -10.27
CA LEU A 111 3.89 3.70 -9.83
C LEU A 111 4.06 4.66 -11.01
N ILE A 112 4.91 4.30 -11.98
CA ILE A 112 5.13 5.10 -13.18
C ILE A 112 3.83 5.25 -13.99
N GLN A 113 3.04 4.18 -14.12
CA GLN A 113 1.75 4.24 -14.81
C GLN A 113 0.71 5.10 -14.09
N GLN A 114 0.87 5.35 -12.78
CA GLN A 114 -0.03 6.26 -12.09
C GLN A 114 0.19 7.73 -12.46
N ASN A 115 1.39 8.06 -12.94
CA ASN A 115 1.84 9.41 -13.25
C ASN A 115 1.66 10.43 -12.11
N LYS A 116 1.61 9.95 -10.85
CA LYS A 116 1.47 10.80 -9.66
C LYS A 116 2.82 11.15 -9.07
N ILE A 117 3.50 12.12 -9.70
CA ILE A 117 4.85 12.57 -9.32
C ILE A 117 4.89 13.04 -7.86
N TRP A 118 3.98 13.94 -7.49
CA TRP A 118 3.98 14.55 -6.15
C TRP A 118 3.68 13.52 -5.05
N ASP A 119 2.74 12.59 -5.29
CA ASP A 119 2.48 11.48 -4.37
C ASP A 119 3.74 10.64 -4.14
N CYS A 120 4.51 10.33 -5.19
CA CYS A 120 5.76 9.58 -5.02
C CYS A 120 6.78 10.33 -4.14
N LEU A 121 6.89 11.65 -4.31
CA LEU A 121 7.78 12.48 -3.49
C LEU A 121 7.32 12.51 -2.03
N VAL A 122 6.04 12.80 -1.80
CA VAL A 122 5.44 12.90 -0.46
C VAL A 122 5.53 11.56 0.26
N LEU A 123 5.20 10.44 -0.40
CA LEU A 123 5.33 9.11 0.21
C LEU A 123 6.79 8.76 0.48
N GLY A 124 7.71 9.08 -0.42
CA GLY A 124 9.15 8.87 -0.20
C GLY A 124 9.65 9.58 1.05
N ILE A 125 9.32 10.87 1.21
CA ILE A 125 9.65 11.66 2.40
C ILE A 125 8.94 11.08 3.63
N ALA A 126 7.65 10.76 3.55
CA ALA A 126 6.88 10.23 4.67
C ALA A 126 7.48 8.93 5.23
N PHE A 127 7.88 7.99 4.36
CA PHE A 127 8.51 6.73 4.81
C PHE A 127 9.88 6.95 5.47
N LEU A 128 10.66 7.93 4.96
CA LEU A 128 11.96 8.27 5.51
C LEU A 128 11.80 8.94 6.89
N THR A 129 10.95 9.96 6.97
CA THR A 129 10.63 10.67 8.22
C THR A 129 10.02 9.73 9.26
N PHE A 130 9.11 8.85 8.85
CA PHE A 130 8.53 7.85 9.75
C PHE A 130 9.59 6.92 10.36
N GLY A 131 10.53 6.42 9.55
CA GLY A 131 11.60 5.54 10.06
C GLY A 131 12.47 6.23 11.12
N ILE A 132 12.86 7.49 10.86
CA ILE A 132 13.67 8.28 11.79
C ILE A 132 12.90 8.59 13.08
N LEU A 133 11.67 9.08 12.95
CA LEU A 133 10.81 9.42 14.10
C LEU A 133 10.51 8.20 14.97
N PHE A 134 10.33 7.03 14.35
CA PHE A 134 10.01 5.81 15.08
C PHE A 134 11.14 5.39 16.02
N VAL A 135 12.40 5.46 15.57
CA VAL A 135 13.58 5.16 16.41
C VAL A 135 13.81 6.24 17.47
N ILE A 136 13.68 7.52 17.10
CA ILE A 136 13.81 8.63 18.06
C ILE A 136 12.78 8.49 19.19
N ASN A 137 11.54 8.15 18.84
CA ASN A 137 10.48 7.94 19.81
C ASN A 137 10.81 6.80 20.78
N GLY A 138 11.39 5.69 20.30
CA GLY A 138 11.77 4.60 21.21
C GLY A 138 12.96 4.92 22.12
N ILE A 139 13.93 5.70 21.63
CA ILE A 139 15.01 6.23 22.47
C ILE A 139 14.45 7.15 23.56
N GLN A 140 13.53 8.06 23.22
CA GLN A 140 12.89 8.98 24.18
C GLN A 140 12.08 8.24 25.26
N LYS A 141 11.45 7.12 24.92
CA LYS A 141 10.70 6.29 25.87
C LYS A 141 11.58 5.40 26.74
N HIS A 142 12.90 5.48 26.61
CA HIS A 142 13.85 4.58 27.26
C HIS A 142 13.48 3.10 27.03
N ASN A 143 13.04 2.79 25.81
CA ASN A 143 12.68 1.42 25.45
C ASN A 143 13.88 0.49 25.65
N GLY A 144 13.62 -0.74 26.08
CA GLY A 144 14.67 -1.75 26.25
C GLY A 144 15.46 -1.98 24.94
N PRO A 145 16.74 -2.38 25.01
CA PRO A 145 17.62 -2.48 23.85
C PRO A 145 17.10 -3.44 22.75
N ILE A 146 16.33 -4.46 23.15
CA ILE A 146 15.67 -5.39 22.22
C ILE A 146 14.64 -4.68 21.35
N LEU A 147 13.85 -3.78 21.95
CA LEU A 147 12.78 -3.07 21.26
C LEU A 147 13.34 -1.99 20.32
N ILE A 148 14.41 -1.31 20.74
CA ILE A 148 15.16 -0.38 19.87
C ILE A 148 15.75 -1.13 18.67
N GLY A 149 16.29 -2.34 18.88
CA GLY A 149 16.77 -3.18 17.77
C GLY A 149 15.67 -3.48 16.74
N PHE A 150 14.44 -3.76 17.19
CA PHE A 150 13.30 -3.93 16.30
C PHE A 150 12.93 -2.64 15.55
N GLU A 151 12.93 -1.49 16.22
CA GLU A 151 12.65 -0.19 15.59
C GLU A 151 13.68 0.15 14.49
N VAL A 152 14.95 -0.18 14.70
CA VAL A 152 16.02 -0.01 13.68
C VAL A 152 15.76 -0.90 12.47
N ILE A 153 15.32 -2.16 12.66
CA ILE A 153 14.93 -3.05 11.55
C ILE A 153 13.76 -2.43 10.76
N VAL A 154 12.77 -1.89 11.46
CA VAL A 154 11.63 -1.20 10.83
C VAL A 154 12.12 0.02 10.03
N MET A 155 13.05 0.81 10.57
CA MET A 155 13.64 1.96 9.87
C MET A 155 14.37 1.54 8.57
N ILE A 156 15.10 0.42 8.58
CA ILE A 156 15.76 -0.10 7.37
C ILE A 156 14.71 -0.47 6.31
N ALA A 157 13.62 -1.13 6.71
CA ALA A 157 12.53 -1.49 5.81
C ALA A 157 11.82 -0.27 5.21
N THR A 158 11.56 0.76 6.02
CA THR A 158 10.91 2.00 5.54
C THR A 158 11.84 2.81 4.65
N SER A 159 13.14 2.80 4.94
CA SER A 159 14.17 3.42 4.08
C SER A 159 14.26 2.76 2.72
N TRP A 160 14.22 1.43 2.66
CA TRP A 160 14.16 0.69 1.39
C TRP A 160 12.91 1.06 0.57
N LYS A 161 11.75 1.18 1.23
CA LYS A 161 10.52 1.66 0.58
C LYS A 161 10.67 3.09 0.06
N ALA A 162 11.24 4.00 0.85
CA ALA A 162 11.49 5.38 0.43
C ALA A 162 12.36 5.45 -0.84
N ILE A 163 13.41 4.62 -0.92
CA ILE A 163 14.26 4.52 -2.12
C ILE A 163 13.45 4.12 -3.36
N GLN A 164 12.55 3.14 -3.26
CA GLN A 164 11.69 2.75 -4.38
C GLN A 164 10.80 3.90 -4.87
N TYR A 165 10.26 4.70 -3.95
CA TYR A 165 9.47 5.89 -4.27
C TYR A 165 10.31 6.99 -4.93
N PHE A 166 11.53 7.24 -4.47
CA PHE A 166 12.43 8.20 -5.10
C PHE A 166 12.89 7.76 -6.50
N ILE A 167 13.16 6.46 -6.71
CA ILE A 167 13.47 5.92 -8.04
C ILE A 167 12.27 6.13 -8.99
N ALA A 168 11.06 5.86 -8.52
CA ALA A 168 9.84 6.09 -9.32
C ALA A 168 9.65 7.58 -9.65
N PHE A 169 9.85 8.46 -8.67
CA PHE A 169 9.81 9.92 -8.84
C PHE A 169 10.81 10.39 -9.91
N TYR A 170 12.08 9.97 -9.81
CA TYR A 170 13.11 10.35 -10.77
C TYR A 170 12.78 9.89 -12.20
N LYS A 171 12.30 8.65 -12.35
CA LYS A 171 11.87 8.12 -13.65
C LYS A 171 10.70 8.91 -14.23
N LEU A 172 9.70 9.24 -13.42
CA LEU A 172 8.57 10.05 -13.84
C LEU A 172 8.97 11.48 -14.24
N LEU A 173 9.89 12.10 -13.50
CA LEU A 173 10.39 13.44 -13.81
C LEU A 173 11.15 13.46 -15.15
N LYS A 174 11.96 12.43 -15.41
CA LYS A 174 12.65 12.25 -16.70
C LYS A 174 11.67 12.05 -17.87
N LEU A 175 10.58 11.31 -17.66
CA LEU A 175 9.53 11.12 -18.67
C LEU A 175 8.79 12.43 -18.96
N LYS A 176 8.47 13.22 -17.93
CA LYS A 176 7.80 14.51 -18.09
C LYS A 176 8.66 15.55 -18.81
N LYS A 177 9.98 15.52 -18.63
CA LYS A 177 10.93 16.43 -19.30
C LYS A 177 11.14 16.10 -20.80
N LYS A 178 10.75 14.90 -21.24
CA LYS A 178 10.90 14.44 -22.63
C LYS A 178 9.71 14.79 -23.53
N HIS A 179 8.60 15.22 -22.93
CA HIS A 179 7.42 15.78 -23.60
C HIS A 179 7.40 17.28 -23.39
#